data_AF-A0A138AUA4-F1
#
_entry.id   AF-A0A138AUA4-F1
#
_cell.length_a   1.000
_cell.length_b   1.000
_cell.length_c   1.000
_cell.angle_alpha   90.00
_cell.angle_beta   90.00
_cell.angle_gamma   90.00
#
_symmetry.space_group_name_H-M   'P 1'
#
loop_
_entity.id
_entity.type
_entity.pdbx_description
1 polymer ?
#
loop_
_entity_poly.entity_id
_entity_poly.type
_entity_poly.pdbx_seq_one_letter_code
_entity_poly.pdbx_strand_id
1 'polypeptide(L)'
;MTRFVTKDPAAAAAATDALRGAASQLRATITIAAQKLEGHPEDPFTADDALAGLERWVRGEKGRRRRIAHTLLLLHEAGVSERALADRIGLGRHAVAQMIADARVEREANA
;
A
#
# COMPACT_ATOMS: atom_id res chain seq x y z
N MET A 1 9.05 4.75 19.30
CA MET A 1 7.67 5.27 19.41
C MET A 1 7.34 6.15 18.21
N THR A 2 6.14 5.98 17.64
CA THR A 2 5.48 6.81 16.60
C THR A 2 5.25 8.28 16.93
N ARG A 3 6.16 9.24 16.72
CA ARG A 3 5.77 10.66 16.90
C ARG A 3 4.98 11.14 15.67
N PHE A 4 3.70 11.46 15.88
CA PHE A 4 2.85 12.12 14.89
C PHE A 4 3.01 13.63 15.05
N VAL A 5 3.27 14.34 13.95
CA VAL A 5 3.39 15.80 13.91
C VAL A 5 2.41 16.31 12.86
N THR A 6 1.33 16.92 13.32
CA THR A 6 0.25 17.45 12.49
C THR A 6 0.52 18.91 12.14
N LYS A 7 0.63 19.23 10.86
CA LYS A 7 0.76 20.62 10.37
C LYS A 7 -0.60 21.24 10.01
N ASP A 8 -1.52 20.40 9.53
CA ASP A 8 -2.89 20.76 9.17
C ASP A 8 -3.85 19.80 9.90
N PRO A 9 -4.53 20.26 10.95
CA PRO A 9 -5.46 19.43 11.72
C PRO A 9 -6.63 18.89 10.90
N ALA A 10 -7.14 19.67 9.95
CA ALA A 10 -8.29 19.27 9.14
C ALA A 10 -7.89 18.18 8.14
N ALA A 11 -6.74 18.37 7.46
CA ALA A 11 -6.21 17.35 6.57
C ALA A 11 -5.85 16.06 7.32
N ALA A 12 -5.30 16.16 8.54
CA ALA A 12 -4.97 14.99 9.35
C ALA A 12 -6.21 14.21 9.82
N ALA A 13 -7.30 14.91 10.18
CA ALA A 13 -8.57 14.27 10.51
C ALA A 13 -9.15 13.53 9.30
N ALA A 14 -9.24 14.20 8.14
CA ALA A 14 -9.74 13.60 6.90
C ALA A 14 -8.89 12.39 6.46
N ALA A 15 -7.56 12.50 6.58
CA ALA A 15 -6.66 11.38 6.29
C ALA A 15 -6.89 10.20 7.23
N THR A 16 -7.07 10.47 8.53
CA THR A 16 -7.34 9.44 9.54
C THR A 16 -8.65 8.70 9.28
N ASP A 17 -9.71 9.42 8.90
CA ASP A 17 -11.00 8.82 8.54
C ASP A 17 -10.88 7.93 7.28
N ALA A 18 -10.07 8.34 6.31
CA ALA A 18 -9.84 7.60 5.07
C ALA A 18 -8.95 6.34 5.25
N LEU A 19 -8.14 6.25 6.31
CA LEU A 19 -7.17 5.16 6.52
C LEU A 19 -7.81 3.77 6.50
N ARG A 20 -9.00 3.62 7.11
CA ARG A 20 -9.69 2.32 7.14
C ARG A 20 -10.06 1.85 5.72
N GLY A 21 -10.53 2.77 4.88
CA GLY A 21 -10.86 2.48 3.48
C GLY A 21 -9.62 2.09 2.68
N ALA A 22 -8.54 2.87 2.80
CA ALA A 22 -7.28 2.58 2.13
C ALA A 22 -6.68 1.23 2.56
N ALA A 23 -6.67 0.93 3.86
CA ALA A 23 -6.21 -0.35 4.40
C ALA A 23 -7.05 -1.53 3.88
N SER A 24 -8.37 -1.37 3.81
CA SER A 24 -9.27 -2.39 3.25
C SER A 24 -8.96 -2.67 1.77
N GLN A 25 -8.77 -1.63 0.97
CA GLN A 25 -8.41 -1.76 -0.45
C GLN A 25 -7.02 -2.40 -0.65
N LEU A 26 -6.04 -2.03 0.17
CA LEU A 26 -4.72 -2.65 0.16
C LEU A 26 -4.81 -4.15 0.49
N ARG A 27 -5.54 -4.51 1.56
CA ARG A 27 -5.79 -5.91 1.94
C ARG A 27 -6.43 -6.69 0.80
N ALA A 28 -7.50 -6.15 0.20
CA ALA A 28 -8.19 -6.81 -0.90
C ALA A 28 -7.25 -7.05 -2.10
N THR A 29 -6.43 -6.05 -2.44
CA THR A 29 -5.46 -6.15 -3.53
C THR A 29 -4.41 -7.23 -3.27
N ILE A 30 -3.87 -7.29 -2.05
CA ILE A 30 -2.90 -8.33 -1.65
C ILE A 30 -3.55 -9.71 -1.71
N THR A 31 -4.76 -9.84 -1.17
CA THR A 31 -5.50 -11.12 -1.14
C THR A 31 -5.73 -11.64 -2.55
N ILE A 32 -6.28 -10.82 -3.45
CA ILE A 32 -6.57 -11.21 -4.85
C ILE A 32 -5.28 -11.56 -5.61
N ALA A 33 -4.18 -10.86 -5.32
CA ALA A 33 -2.89 -11.16 -5.95
C ALA A 33 -2.28 -12.47 -5.43
N ALA A 34 -2.53 -12.83 -4.17
CA ALA A 34 -1.99 -14.01 -3.51
C ALA A 34 -2.87 -15.27 -3.68
N GLN A 35 -4.16 -15.14 -4.01
CA GLN A 35 -5.12 -16.27 -4.10
C GLN A 35 -4.62 -17.46 -4.93
N LYS A 36 -3.88 -17.22 -6.02
CA LYS A 36 -3.36 -18.31 -6.87
C LYS A 36 -2.10 -18.98 -6.31
N LEU A 37 -1.41 -18.34 -5.37
CA LEU A 37 -0.28 -18.93 -4.65
C LEU A 37 -0.72 -19.83 -3.49
N GLU A 38 -1.95 -19.67 -2.99
CA GLU A 38 -2.48 -20.45 -1.88
C GLU A 38 -2.88 -21.88 -2.30
N GLY A 39 -3.43 -22.04 -3.51
CA GLY A 39 -4.06 -23.28 -3.93
C GLY A 39 -5.35 -23.57 -3.14
N HIS A 40 -6.05 -24.65 -3.47
CA HIS A 40 -7.10 -25.19 -2.59
C HIS A 40 -6.50 -26.39 -1.83
N PRO A 41 -6.67 -26.51 -0.50
CA PRO A 41 -6.01 -27.56 0.30
C PRO A 41 -6.31 -28.99 -0.17
N GLU A 42 -7.49 -29.19 -0.75
CA GLU A 42 -7.98 -30.48 -1.23
C GLU A 42 -7.57 -30.79 -2.68
N ASP A 43 -7.01 -29.82 -3.41
CA ASP A 43 -6.61 -29.99 -4.80
C ASP A 43 -5.10 -30.26 -4.92
N PRO A 44 -4.65 -31.14 -5.84
CA PRO A 44 -3.23 -31.28 -6.15
C PRO A 44 -2.64 -29.93 -6.61
N PHE A 45 -1.65 -29.42 -5.88
CA PHE A 45 -0.95 -28.19 -6.25
C PHE A 45 0.28 -28.52 -7.10
N THR A 46 0.32 -28.05 -8.34
CA THR A 46 1.39 -28.36 -9.30
C THR A 46 2.41 -27.22 -9.43
N ALA A 47 3.53 -27.50 -10.09
CA ALA A 47 4.52 -26.47 -10.42
C ALA A 47 3.95 -25.38 -11.36
N ASP A 48 3.05 -25.75 -12.27
CA ASP A 48 2.39 -24.81 -13.18
C ASP A 48 1.44 -23.86 -12.43
N ASP A 49 0.74 -24.35 -11.40
CA ASP A 49 -0.10 -23.51 -10.53
C ASP A 49 0.75 -22.48 -9.78
N ALA A 50 1.90 -22.90 -9.25
CA ALA A 50 2.84 -22.02 -8.56
C ALA A 50 3.39 -20.93 -9.50
N LEU A 51 3.76 -21.32 -10.73
CA LEU A 51 4.26 -20.38 -11.74
C LEU A 51 3.17 -19.38 -12.16
N ALA A 52 1.95 -19.84 -12.41
CA ALA A 52 0.83 -18.97 -12.76
C ALA A 52 0.48 -18.00 -11.62
N GLY A 53 0.54 -18.47 -10.37
CA GLY A 53 0.38 -17.62 -9.18
C GLY A 53 1.47 -16.56 -9.07
N LEU A 54 2.73 -16.94 -9.29
CA LEU A 54 3.86 -16.01 -9.27
C LEU A 54 3.76 -14.98 -10.39
N GLU A 55 3.41 -15.39 -11.61
CA GLU A 55 3.22 -14.50 -12.75
C GLU A 55 2.15 -13.44 -12.46
N ARG A 56 1.00 -13.86 -11.91
CA ARG A 56 -0.07 -12.94 -11.50
C ARG A 56 0.40 -11.99 -10.41
N TRP A 57 1.15 -12.48 -9.43
CA TRP A 57 1.75 -11.65 -8.40
C TRP A 57 2.66 -10.60 -9.01
N VAL A 58 3.64 -10.99 -9.83
CA VAL A 58 4.59 -10.04 -10.43
C VAL A 58 3.87 -9.01 -11.31
N ARG A 59 2.96 -9.44 -12.20
CA ARG A 59 2.21 -8.52 -13.07
C ARG A 59 1.34 -7.52 -12.29
N GLY A 60 0.86 -7.89 -11.11
CA GLY A 60 0.09 -7.02 -10.22
C GLY A 60 0.90 -5.98 -9.45
N GLU A 61 2.24 -5.96 -9.56
CA GLU A 61 3.12 -5.12 -8.74
C GLU A 61 2.76 -3.64 -8.82
N LYS A 62 2.54 -3.11 -10.02
CA LYS A 62 2.17 -1.70 -10.21
C LYS A 62 0.91 -1.31 -9.41
N GLY A 63 -0.12 -2.17 -9.45
CA GLY A 63 -1.36 -1.96 -8.71
C GLY A 63 -1.17 -2.01 -7.19
N ARG A 64 -0.38 -2.99 -6.70
CA ARG A 64 -0.04 -3.06 -5.27
C ARG A 64 0.75 -1.83 -4.82
N ARG A 65 1.75 -1.43 -5.60
CA ARG A 65 2.61 -0.28 -5.32
C ARG A 65 1.79 1.02 -5.22
N ARG A 66 0.81 1.20 -6.10
CA ARG A 66 -0.17 2.31 -6.05
C ARG A 66 -0.97 2.34 -4.75
N ARG A 67 -1.49 1.19 -4.30
CA ARG A 67 -2.25 1.09 -3.02
C ARG A 67 -1.37 1.34 -1.80
N ILE A 68 -0.12 0.87 -1.82
CA ILE A 68 0.87 1.16 -0.79
C ILE A 68 1.14 2.67 -0.75
N ALA A 69 1.45 3.29 -1.89
CA ALA A 69 1.72 4.72 -2.01
C ALA A 69 0.58 5.58 -1.48
N HIS A 70 -0.67 5.25 -1.82
CA HIS A 70 -1.86 5.91 -1.28
C HIS A 70 -1.97 5.78 0.26
N THR A 71 -1.70 4.59 0.80
CA THR A 71 -1.69 4.37 2.26
C THR A 71 -0.61 5.18 2.95
N LEU A 72 0.59 5.27 2.35
CA LEU A 72 1.71 6.08 2.87
C LEU A 72 1.38 7.58 2.86
N LEU A 73 0.70 8.06 1.81
CA LEU A 73 0.23 9.44 1.74
C LEU A 73 -0.70 9.76 2.92
N LEU A 74 -1.71 8.93 3.18
CA LEU A 74 -2.66 9.16 4.28
C LEU A 74 -1.98 9.10 5.65
N LEU A 75 -1.04 8.16 5.86
CA LEU A 75 -0.26 8.12 7.09
C LEU A 75 0.61 9.37 7.26
N HIS A 76 1.17 9.87 6.17
CA HIS A 76 1.95 11.10 6.18
C HIS A 76 1.10 12.32 6.52
N GLU A 77 -0.08 12.45 5.92
CA GLU A 77 -1.05 13.52 6.18
C GLU A 77 -1.63 13.44 7.60
N ALA A 78 -1.80 12.24 8.15
CA ALA A 78 -2.13 12.02 9.56
C ALA A 78 -0.97 12.38 10.53
N GLY A 79 0.21 12.72 9.99
CA GLY A 79 1.33 13.28 10.75
C GLY A 79 2.54 12.35 10.92
N VAL A 80 2.58 11.19 10.26
CA VAL A 80 3.78 10.34 10.29
C VAL A 80 4.87 10.94 9.39
N SER A 81 6.09 11.08 9.91
CA SER A 81 7.20 11.55 9.07
C SER A 81 7.61 10.49 8.05
N GLU A 82 8.06 10.91 6.86
CA GLU A 82 8.59 10.01 5.82
C GLU A 82 9.72 9.12 6.33
N ARG A 83 10.57 9.65 7.22
CA ARG A 83 11.62 8.88 7.87
C ARG A 83 11.01 7.75 8.71
N ALA A 84 10.05 8.05 9.57
CA ALA A 84 9.41 7.04 10.40
C ALA A 84 8.64 5.99 9.57
N LEU A 85 8.09 6.39 8.42
CA LEU A 85 7.50 5.45 7.45
C LEU A 85 8.58 4.53 6.88
N ALA A 86 9.64 5.11 6.31
CA ALA A 86 10.78 4.39 5.71
C ALA A 86 11.39 3.37 6.69
N ASP A 87 11.72 3.82 7.91
CA ASP A 87 12.32 2.99 8.96
C ASP A 87 11.40 1.81 9.34
N ARG A 88 10.07 2.00 9.34
CA ARG A 88 9.10 0.97 9.76
C ARG A 88 8.79 -0.07 8.72
N ILE A 89 8.80 0.30 7.45
CA ILE A 89 8.45 -0.60 6.34
C ILE A 89 9.67 -1.15 5.60
N GLY A 90 10.89 -0.77 6.04
CA GLY A 90 12.14 -1.23 5.46
C GLY A 90 12.43 -0.66 4.06
N LEU A 91 11.88 0.52 3.73
CA LEU A 91 12.14 1.19 2.45
C LEU A 91 13.08 2.37 2.62
N GLY A 92 13.81 2.72 1.56
CA GLY A 92 14.63 3.93 1.55
C GLY A 92 13.77 5.20 1.62
N ARG A 93 14.23 6.22 2.35
CA ARG A 93 13.51 7.49 2.53
C ARG A 93 13.11 8.14 1.20
N HIS A 94 14.02 8.13 0.22
CA HIS A 94 13.74 8.68 -1.11
C HIS A 94 12.61 7.92 -1.83
N ALA A 95 12.57 6.59 -1.70
CA ALA A 95 11.51 5.78 -2.29
C ALA A 95 10.14 6.11 -1.65
N VAL A 96 10.10 6.26 -0.32
CA VAL A 96 8.87 6.67 0.39
C VAL A 96 8.42 8.07 -0.04
N ALA A 97 9.32 9.04 -0.12
CA ALA A 97 9.00 10.39 -0.58
C ALA A 97 8.44 10.40 -2.00
N GLN A 98 9.06 9.65 -2.92
CA GLN A 98 8.58 9.54 -4.30
C GLN A 98 7.18 8.89 -4.36
N MET A 99 6.95 7.81 -3.61
CA MET A 99 5.63 7.17 -3.55
C MET A 99 4.55 8.12 -3.04
N ILE A 100 4.85 8.92 -2.00
CA ILE A 100 3.92 9.93 -1.47
C ILE A 100 3.62 10.99 -2.53
N ALA A 101 4.65 11.48 -3.23
CA ALA A 101 4.49 12.46 -4.31
C ALA A 101 3.62 11.91 -5.45
N ASP A 102 3.91 10.70 -5.93
CA ASP A 102 3.14 10.04 -7.00
C ASP A 102 1.67 9.86 -6.59
N ALA A 103 1.42 9.44 -5.35
CA ALA A 103 0.07 9.27 -4.83
C ALA A 103 -0.71 10.60 -4.72
N ARG A 104 -0.03 11.72 -4.46
CA ARG A 104 -0.67 13.06 -4.47
C ARG A 104 -1.10 13.44 -5.88
N VAL A 105 -0.18 13.36 -6.84
CA VAL A 105 -0.46 13.64 -8.26
C VAL A 105 -1.62 12.78 -8.75
N GLU A 106 -1.61 11.50 -8.39
CA GLU A 106 -2.67 10.59 -8.80
C GLU A 106 -4.02 10.90 -8.14
N ARG A 107 -4.04 11.30 -6.87
CA ARG A 107 -5.28 11.74 -6.19
C ARG A 107 -5.84 13.00 -6.85
N GLU A 108 -4.98 13.96 -7.17
CA GLU A 108 -5.34 15.20 -7.86
C GLU A 108 -5.88 14.95 -9.27
N ALA A 109 -5.31 13.98 -9.99
CA ALA A 109 -5.79 13.60 -11.32
C ALA A 109 -7.14 12.85 -11.34
N ASN A 110 -7.59 12.33 -10.19
CA ASN A 110 -8.86 11.59 -10.05
C ASN A 110 -9.93 12.35 -9.23
N ALA A 111 -9.64 13.59 -8.82
CA ALA A 111 -10.58 14.48 -8.12
C ALA A 111 -11.44 15.26 -9.13
#